data_AF-A0A938CNZ3-F1
#
_entry.id   AF-A0A938CNZ3-F1
#
_cell.length_a   1.000
_cell.length_b   1.000
_cell.length_c   1.000
_cell.angle_alpha   90.00
_cell.angle_beta   90.00
_cell.angle_gamma   90.00
#
_symmetry.space_group_name_H-M   'P 1'
#
loop_
_entity.id
_entity.type
_entity.pdbx_description
1 polymer ?
#
loop_
_entity_poly.entity_id
_entity_poly.type
_entity_poly.pdbx_seq_one_letter_code
_entity_poly.pdbx_strand_id
1 'polypeptide(L)'
;MLKGIFSKVTRVLSGTREINDDLLDDLEEALIQADVSAKLAVRLVEELQRRAENLHVEDAAGLANVLRQMVYNTLRPLEKPLNVGPSAPTVFLVAGVNGVGKTTSIAKIAHWYRSHGNEVLLIAADTYRAAASDQLEVWARRVNCDIVRQQQG
;
A
#
# COMPACT_ATOMS: atom_id res chain seq x y z
N MET A 1 0.90 -6.09 5.02
CA MET A 1 0.38 -4.84 5.60
C MET A 1 -1.13 -4.90 5.70
N LEU A 2 -1.86 -4.78 4.60
CA LEU A 2 -3.34 -4.79 4.65
C LEU A 2 -3.96 -6.11 5.16
N LYS A 3 -3.32 -7.28 4.97
CA LYS A 3 -3.87 -8.57 5.44
C LYS A 3 -4.15 -8.59 6.96
N GLY A 4 -3.35 -7.91 7.78
CA GLY A 4 -3.56 -7.86 9.23
C GLY A 4 -4.68 -6.89 9.65
N ILE A 5 -4.78 -5.77 8.95
CA ILE A 5 -5.90 -4.82 9.07
C ILE A 5 -7.21 -5.55 8.75
N PHE A 6 -7.25 -6.19 7.59
CA PHE A 6 -8.43 -6.89 7.13
C PHE A 6 -8.76 -8.09 8.00
N SER A 7 -7.80 -8.84 8.55
CA SER A 7 -8.13 -10.03 9.37
C SER A 7 -8.81 -9.67 10.69
N LYS A 8 -8.39 -8.60 11.37
CA LYS A 8 -9.02 -8.16 12.63
C LYS A 8 -10.39 -7.54 12.39
N VAL A 9 -10.47 -6.59 11.45
CA VAL A 9 -11.73 -5.91 11.09
C VAL A 9 -12.75 -6.91 10.54
N THR A 10 -12.33 -7.83 9.67
CA THR A 10 -13.24 -8.86 9.11
C THR A 10 -13.72 -9.83 10.20
N ARG A 11 -12.92 -10.10 11.24
CA ARG A 11 -13.35 -10.94 12.36
C ARG A 11 -14.45 -10.27 13.18
N VAL A 12 -14.29 -8.98 13.50
CA VAL A 12 -15.34 -8.21 14.20
C VAL A 12 -16.63 -8.19 13.38
N LEU A 13 -16.50 -7.98 12.06
CA LEU A 13 -17.62 -7.90 11.14
C LEU A 13 -18.05 -9.26 10.54
N SER A 14 -17.71 -10.38 11.20
CA SER A 14 -18.09 -11.71 10.74
C SER A 14 -19.32 -12.25 11.45
N GLY A 15 -20.16 -12.98 10.71
CA GLY A 15 -21.36 -13.63 11.23
C GLY A 15 -22.61 -12.74 11.19
N THR A 16 -23.64 -13.17 11.93
CA THR A 16 -24.96 -12.54 12.00
C THR A 16 -25.12 -11.67 13.25
N ARG A 17 -24.02 -11.06 13.72
CA ARG A 17 -24.10 -10.14 14.86
C ARG A 17 -24.97 -8.95 14.46
N GLU A 18 -25.90 -8.60 15.35
CA GLU A 18 -26.68 -7.38 15.22
C GLU A 18 -25.77 -6.17 15.34
N ILE A 19 -26.15 -5.08 14.67
CA ILE A 19 -25.44 -3.81 14.76
C ILE A 19 -25.86 -3.13 16.06
N ASN A 20 -24.94 -3.09 17.02
CA ASN A 20 -25.09 -2.42 18.31
C ASN A 20 -23.82 -1.62 18.66
N ASP A 21 -23.89 -0.84 19.74
CA ASP A 21 -22.77 0.01 20.18
C ASP A 21 -21.51 -0.82 20.48
N ASP A 22 -21.65 -1.99 21.11
CA ASP A 22 -20.52 -2.90 21.39
C ASP A 22 -19.78 -3.32 20.10
N LEU A 23 -20.51 -3.62 19.02
CA LEU A 23 -19.92 -3.99 17.73
C LEU A 23 -19.15 -2.82 17.10
N LEU A 24 -19.67 -1.60 17.23
CA LEU A 24 -19.06 -0.39 16.70
C LEU A 24 -17.80 -0.02 17.48
N ASP A 25 -17.80 -0.17 18.80
CA ASP A 25 -16.63 0.00 19.67
C ASP A 25 -15.54 -1.03 19.36
N ASP A 26 -15.91 -2.32 19.25
CA ASP A 26 -15.00 -3.40 18.83
C ASP A 26 -14.36 -3.09 17.46
N LEU A 27 -15.14 -2.51 16.54
CA LEU A 27 -14.66 -2.13 15.21
C LEU A 27 -13.68 -0.97 15.26
N GLU A 28 -13.96 0.06 16.07
CA GLU A 28 -13.06 1.18 16.27
C GLU A 28 -11.72 0.70 16.83
N GLU A 29 -11.75 -0.13 17.88
CA GLU A 29 -10.53 -0.68 18.47
C GLU A 29 -9.74 -1.51 17.44
N ALA A 30 -10.43 -2.35 16.66
CA ALA A 30 -9.82 -3.15 15.62
C ALA A 30 -9.13 -2.29 14.54
N LEU A 31 -9.71 -1.15 14.16
CA LEU A 31 -9.11 -0.19 13.24
C LEU A 31 -7.85 0.45 13.84
N ILE A 32 -7.90 0.86 15.11
CA ILE A 32 -6.76 1.49 15.80
C ILE A 32 -5.59 0.50 15.92
N GLN A 33 -5.86 -0.73 16.34
CA GLN A 33 -4.87 -1.80 16.40
C GLN A 33 -4.31 -2.20 15.02
N ALA A 34 -4.92 -1.71 13.94
CA ALA A 34 -4.55 -1.92 12.56
C ALA A 34 -3.84 -0.70 11.93
N ASP A 35 -3.22 0.15 12.76
CA ASP A 35 -2.48 1.36 12.36
C ASP A 35 -3.36 2.47 11.74
N VAL A 36 -4.68 2.45 11.97
CA VAL A 36 -5.55 3.60 11.68
C VAL A 36 -5.49 4.58 12.85
N SER A 37 -5.22 5.86 12.58
CA SER A 37 -5.22 6.88 13.65
C SER A 37 -6.58 6.92 14.36
N ALA A 38 -6.60 7.06 15.69
CA ALA A 38 -7.85 7.13 16.48
C ALA A 38 -8.88 8.11 15.90
N LYS A 39 -8.45 9.33 15.53
CA LYS A 39 -9.32 10.34 14.89
C LYS A 39 -9.96 9.86 13.58
N LEU A 40 -9.25 9.04 12.80
CA LEU A 40 -9.80 8.48 11.57
C LEU A 40 -10.70 7.28 11.86
N ALA A 41 -10.38 6.45 12.85
CA ALA A 41 -11.20 5.32 13.27
C ALA A 41 -12.58 5.78 13.73
N VAL A 42 -12.66 6.72 14.69
CA VAL A 42 -13.91 7.32 15.17
C VAL A 42 -14.77 7.81 14.00
N ARG A 43 -14.20 8.67 13.14
CA ARG A 43 -14.94 9.24 11.99
C ARG A 43 -15.41 8.18 10.99
N LEU A 44 -14.63 7.11 10.80
CA LEU A 44 -15.01 6.01 9.91
C LEU A 44 -16.19 5.23 10.49
N VAL A 45 -16.18 4.93 11.79
CA VAL A 45 -17.26 4.21 12.47
C VAL A 45 -18.54 5.04 12.52
N GLU A 46 -18.47 6.32 12.86
CA GLU A 46 -19.62 7.24 12.84
C GLU A 46 -20.27 7.33 11.44
N GLU A 47 -19.45 7.49 10.39
CA GLU A 47 -19.96 7.55 9.03
C GLU A 47 -20.52 6.20 8.56
N LEU A 48 -19.92 5.10 9.01
CA LEU A 48 -20.36 3.75 8.72
C LEU A 48 -21.74 3.48 9.35
N GLN A 49 -21.94 3.85 10.63
CA GLN A 49 -23.21 3.73 11.33
C GLN A 49 -24.31 4.53 10.61
N ARG A 50 -24.06 5.81 10.30
CA ARG A 50 -25.01 6.64 9.54
C ARG A 50 -25.40 6.02 8.21
N ARG A 51 -24.44 5.44 7.48
CA ARG A 51 -24.73 4.79 6.18
C ARG A 51 -25.49 3.48 6.34
N ALA A 52 -25.16 2.70 7.36
CA ALA A 52 -25.86 1.45 7.67
C ALA A 52 -27.33 1.70 7.99
N GLU A 53 -27.63 2.73 8.80
CA GLU A 53 -28.99 3.18 9.11
C GLU A 53 -29.75 3.60 7.85
N ASN A 54 -29.15 4.46 7.02
CA ASN A 54 -29.78 4.92 5.78
C ASN A 54 -30.07 3.78 4.78
N LEU A 55 -29.20 2.76 4.76
CA LEU A 55 -29.31 1.61 3.87
C LEU A 55 -30.10 0.45 4.49
N HIS A 56 -30.64 0.61 5.71
CA HIS A 56 -31.36 -0.43 6.45
C HIS A 56 -30.55 -1.73 6.54
N VAL A 57 -29.26 -1.61 6.88
CA VAL A 57 -28.39 -2.76 7.08
C VAL A 57 -28.68 -3.37 8.44
N GLU A 58 -28.93 -4.68 8.48
CA GLU A 58 -29.38 -5.36 9.70
C GLU A 58 -28.27 -6.22 10.35
N ASP A 59 -27.20 -6.55 9.61
CA ASP A 59 -26.17 -7.47 10.08
C ASP A 59 -24.73 -6.99 9.84
N ALA A 60 -23.80 -7.59 10.57
CA ALA A 60 -22.37 -7.34 10.46
C ALA A 60 -21.81 -7.57 9.03
N ALA A 61 -22.37 -8.52 8.28
CA ALA A 61 -21.96 -8.81 6.91
C ALA A 61 -22.30 -7.66 5.95
N GLY A 62 -23.49 -7.10 6.06
CA GLY A 62 -23.90 -5.90 5.35
C GLY A 62 -23.07 -4.69 5.78
N LEU A 63 -22.76 -4.56 7.08
CA LEU A 63 -21.89 -3.50 7.60
C LEU A 63 -20.48 -3.57 6.98
N ALA A 64 -19.92 -4.78 6.84
CA ALA A 64 -18.65 -5.01 6.15
C ALA A 64 -18.69 -4.57 4.68
N ASN A 65 -19.83 -4.78 3.99
CA ASN A 65 -20.01 -4.33 2.61
C ASN A 65 -20.05 -2.80 2.52
N VAL A 66 -20.75 -2.13 3.43
CA VAL A 66 -20.77 -0.65 3.49
C VAL A 66 -19.37 -0.11 3.74
N LEU A 67 -18.63 -0.66 4.71
CA LEU A 67 -17.26 -0.26 4.99
C LEU A 67 -16.34 -0.46 3.77
N ARG A 68 -16.47 -1.58 3.06
CA ARG A 68 -15.73 -1.83 1.82
C ARG A 68 -16.02 -0.76 0.76
N GLN A 69 -17.29 -0.40 0.57
CA GLN A 69 -17.69 0.63 -0.38
C GLN A 69 -17.17 2.02 0.03
N MET A 70 -17.17 2.34 1.32
CA MET A 70 -16.59 3.58 1.84
C MET A 70 -15.10 3.67 1.49
N VAL A 71 -14.32 2.66 1.84
CA VAL A 71 -12.88 2.61 1.54
C VAL A 71 -12.63 2.67 0.03
N TYR A 72 -13.39 1.92 -0.76
CA TYR A 72 -13.27 1.94 -2.22
C TYR A 72 -13.54 3.34 -2.79
N ASN A 73 -14.63 3.99 -2.39
CA ASN A 73 -14.99 5.32 -2.88
C ASN A 73 -14.01 6.41 -2.43
N THR A 74 -13.33 6.22 -1.29
CA THR A 74 -12.24 7.10 -0.86
C THR A 74 -10.98 6.92 -1.70
N LEU A 75 -10.62 5.68 -2.05
CA LEU A 75 -9.37 5.38 -2.76
C LEU A 75 -9.47 5.52 -4.27
N ARG A 76 -10.62 5.19 -4.88
CA ARG A 76 -10.82 5.19 -6.34
C ARG A 76 -10.46 6.52 -7.00
N PRO A 77 -10.83 7.71 -6.48
CA PRO A 77 -10.45 8.98 -7.10
C PRO A 77 -8.93 9.26 -7.09
N LEU A 78 -8.18 8.55 -6.24
CA LEU A 78 -6.72 8.68 -6.11
C LEU A 78 -5.98 7.74 -7.06
N GLU A 79 -6.67 6.77 -7.67
CA GLU A 79 -6.10 5.86 -8.64
C GLU A 79 -5.66 6.63 -9.88
N LYS A 80 -4.36 6.62 -10.16
CA LYS A 80 -3.76 7.24 -11.34
C LYS A 80 -2.78 6.28 -11.98
N PRO A 81 -2.75 6.15 -13.31
CA PRO A 81 -1.72 5.39 -13.98
C PRO A 81 -0.35 6.05 -13.71
N LEU A 82 0.70 5.22 -13.73
CA LEU A 82 2.06 5.73 -13.66
C LEU A 82 2.35 6.60 -14.89
N ASN A 83 2.83 7.82 -14.67
CA ASN A 83 3.22 8.71 -15.74
C ASN A 83 4.52 8.22 -16.38
N VAL A 84 4.41 7.58 -17.54
CA VAL A 84 5.54 7.18 -18.39
C VAL A 84 5.63 8.21 -19.52
N GLY A 85 6.83 8.75 -19.78
CA GLY A 85 7.03 9.80 -20.76
C GLY A 85 6.64 9.36 -22.18
N PRO A 86 6.33 10.30 -23.09
CA PRO A 86 5.93 9.98 -24.46
C PRO A 86 7.08 9.36 -25.29
N SER A 87 8.31 9.49 -24.82
CA SER A 87 9.51 8.94 -25.44
C SER A 87 10.45 8.34 -24.39
N ALA A 88 11.29 7.40 -24.83
CA ALA A 88 12.35 6.84 -24.01
C ALA A 88 13.56 7.80 -23.93
N PRO A 89 14.33 7.77 -22.83
CA PRO A 89 14.08 6.98 -21.61
C PRO A 89 13.07 7.67 -20.68
N THR A 90 12.24 6.88 -20.00
CA THR A 90 11.51 7.36 -18.81
C THR A 90 12.40 7.21 -17.59
N VAL A 91 12.62 8.31 -16.86
CA VAL A 91 13.51 8.34 -15.69
C VAL A 91 12.70 8.29 -14.41
N PHE A 92 12.98 7.29 -13.56
CA PHE A 92 12.39 7.17 -12.23
C PHE A 92 13.43 7.50 -11.15
N LEU A 93 13.13 8.51 -10.32
CA LEU A 93 13.90 8.80 -9.11
C LEU A 93 13.19 8.18 -7.91
N VAL A 94 13.86 7.28 -7.18
CA VAL A 94 13.32 6.65 -5.97
C VAL A 94 13.99 7.25 -4.73
N ALA A 95 13.22 8.01 -3.95
CA ALA A 95 13.67 8.67 -2.74
C ALA A 95 12.96 8.14 -1.49
N GLY A 96 13.53 8.40 -0.31
CA GLY A 96 12.98 8.00 0.99
C GLY A 96 14.06 7.73 2.03
N VAL A 97 13.65 7.52 3.28
CA VAL A 97 14.59 7.28 4.40
C VAL A 97 15.23 5.88 4.35
N ASN A 98 16.25 5.64 5.16
CA ASN A 98 16.94 4.35 5.21
C ASN A 98 16.02 3.25 5.76
N GLY A 99 16.18 2.03 5.26
CA GLY A 99 15.43 0.85 5.74
C GLY A 99 14.02 0.64 5.16
N VAL A 100 13.42 1.62 4.46
CA VAL A 100 12.04 1.50 3.91
C VAL A 100 11.91 0.60 2.68
N GLY A 101 12.99 -0.06 2.26
CA GLY A 101 12.98 -0.99 1.13
C GLY A 101 13.16 -0.38 -0.26
N LYS A 102 13.71 0.84 -0.39
CA LYS A 102 13.95 1.53 -1.68
C LYS A 102 14.65 0.64 -2.72
N THR A 103 15.81 0.08 -2.38
CA THR A 103 16.60 -0.75 -3.30
C THR A 103 15.83 -1.99 -3.75
N THR A 104 15.07 -2.61 -2.84
CA THR A 104 14.20 -3.74 -3.16
C THR A 104 13.03 -3.35 -4.06
N SER A 105 12.43 -2.17 -3.85
CA SER A 105 11.39 -1.64 -4.72
C SER A 105 11.91 -1.30 -6.11
N ILE A 106 13.10 -0.71 -6.22
CA ILE A 106 13.79 -0.49 -7.51
C ILE A 106 13.93 -1.81 -8.26
N ALA A 107 14.39 -2.87 -7.59
CA ALA A 107 14.55 -4.19 -8.21
C ALA A 107 13.21 -4.78 -8.69
N LYS A 108 12.13 -4.63 -7.91
CA LYS A 108 10.78 -5.08 -8.30
C LYS A 108 10.26 -4.32 -9.53
N ILE A 109 10.43 -3.00 -9.56
CA ILE A 109 10.04 -2.16 -10.69
C ILE A 109 10.85 -2.57 -11.93
N ALA A 110 12.17 -2.73 -11.80
CA ALA A 110 13.04 -3.16 -12.89
C ALA A 110 12.64 -4.53 -13.44
N HIS A 111 12.40 -5.50 -12.56
CA HIS A 111 11.92 -6.83 -12.96
C HIS A 111 10.59 -6.75 -13.72
N TRP A 112 9.63 -5.96 -13.23
CA TRP A 112 8.35 -5.77 -13.90
C TRP A 112 8.55 -5.22 -15.31
N TYR A 113 9.31 -4.14 -15.50
CA TYR A 113 9.57 -3.58 -16.82
C TYR A 113 10.33 -4.54 -17.76
N ARG A 114 11.34 -5.25 -17.25
CA ARG A 114 12.06 -6.28 -18.02
C ARG A 114 11.15 -7.42 -18.46
N SER A 115 10.28 -7.89 -17.57
CA SER A 115 9.31 -8.96 -17.89
C SER A 115 8.28 -8.54 -18.94
N HIS A 116 8.07 -7.23 -19.12
CA HIS A 116 7.24 -6.65 -20.19
C HIS A 116 8.06 -6.22 -21.42
N GLY A 117 9.29 -6.74 -21.58
CA GLY A 117 10.12 -6.54 -22.77
C GLY A 117 10.85 -5.20 -22.85
N ASN A 118 10.82 -4.38 -21.80
CA ASN A 118 11.52 -3.09 -21.80
C ASN A 118 13.02 -3.27 -21.51
N GLU A 119 13.82 -2.36 -22.05
CA GLU A 119 15.21 -2.17 -21.61
C GLU A 119 15.22 -1.34 -20.32
N VAL A 120 16.03 -1.74 -19.36
CA VAL A 120 16.10 -1.09 -18.05
C VAL A 120 17.56 -0.90 -17.66
N LEU A 121 17.90 0.36 -17.35
CA LEU A 121 19.19 0.76 -16.80
C LEU A 121 19.01 1.18 -15.33
N LEU A 122 19.79 0.59 -14.44
CA LEU A 122 19.84 0.97 -13.03
C LEU A 122 21.00 1.95 -12.77
N ILE A 123 20.78 2.94 -11.92
CA ILE A 123 21.81 3.93 -11.56
C ILE A 123 21.95 3.95 -10.04
N ALA A 124 23.14 3.63 -9.54
CA ALA A 124 23.47 3.66 -8.13
C ALA A 124 23.75 5.10 -7.66
N ALA A 125 22.68 5.86 -7.39
CA ALA A 125 22.76 7.23 -6.91
C ALA A 125 22.87 7.38 -5.38
N ASP A 126 22.75 6.29 -4.61
CA ASP A 126 22.99 6.27 -3.16
C ASP A 126 24.50 6.08 -2.90
N THR A 127 25.24 7.19 -2.88
CA THR A 127 26.70 7.21 -2.73
C THR A 127 27.18 7.37 -1.28
N TYR A 128 26.28 7.69 -0.35
CA TYR A 128 26.62 7.90 1.07
C TYR A 128 26.73 6.58 1.82
N ARG A 129 25.85 5.61 1.52
CA ARG A 129 25.79 4.36 2.24
C ARG A 129 26.71 3.32 1.59
N ALA A 130 27.77 2.93 2.30
CA ALA A 130 28.85 2.07 1.81
C ALA A 130 28.41 0.76 1.11
N ALA A 131 27.26 0.17 1.45
CA ALA A 131 26.79 -1.07 0.81
C ALA A 131 25.62 -0.86 -0.18
N ALA A 132 25.17 0.37 -0.43
CA ALA A 132 23.98 0.61 -1.25
C ALA A 132 24.22 0.29 -2.73
N SER A 133 25.38 0.68 -3.25
CA SER A 133 25.80 0.38 -4.62
C SER A 133 25.92 -1.14 -4.84
N ASP A 134 26.58 -1.85 -3.93
CA ASP A 134 26.75 -3.31 -3.99
C ASP A 134 25.40 -4.04 -3.89
N GLN A 135 24.51 -3.57 -3.00
CA GLN A 135 23.17 -4.13 -2.89
C GLN A 135 22.38 -3.96 -4.20
N LEU A 136 22.47 -2.80 -4.85
CA LEU A 136 21.81 -2.57 -6.12
C LEU A 136 22.43 -3.39 -7.25
N GLU A 137 23.75 -3.59 -7.26
CA GLU A 137 24.44 -4.46 -8.22
C GLU A 137 23.95 -5.91 -8.12
N VAL A 138 23.82 -6.46 -6.90
CA VAL A 138 23.27 -7.80 -6.70
C VAL A 138 21.86 -7.91 -7.30
N TRP A 139 21.03 -6.88 -7.12
CA TRP A 139 19.70 -6.85 -7.73
C TRP A 139 19.75 -6.74 -9.26
N ALA A 140 20.59 -5.86 -9.81
CA ALA A 140 20.78 -5.70 -11.25
C ALA A 140 21.08 -7.03 -11.92
N ARG A 141 22.01 -7.82 -11.34
CA ARG A 141 22.35 -9.17 -11.81
C ARG A 141 21.16 -10.12 -11.72
N ARG A 142 20.38 -10.09 -10.63
CA ARG A 142 19.19 -10.96 -10.45
C ARG A 142 18.07 -10.66 -11.44
N VAL A 143 17.90 -9.40 -11.83
CA VAL A 143 16.84 -8.97 -12.76
C VAL A 143 17.34 -8.86 -14.20
N ASN A 144 18.60 -9.17 -14.46
CA ASN A 144 19.26 -9.06 -15.76
C ASN A 144 19.11 -7.65 -16.38
N CYS A 145 19.50 -6.63 -15.61
CA CYS A 145 19.56 -5.23 -16.04
C CYS A 145 20.99 -4.71 -15.98
N ASP A 146 21.28 -3.74 -16.85
CA ASP A 146 22.53 -2.99 -16.78
C ASP A 146 22.54 -2.05 -15.56
N ILE A 147 23.74 -1.74 -15.06
CA ILE A 147 23.91 -0.83 -13.92
C ILE A 147 25.08 0.14 -14.14
N VAL A 148 24.83 1.41 -13.83
CA VAL A 148 25.87 2.44 -13.71
C VAL A 148 26.12 2.71 -12.23
N ARG A 149 27.40 2.65 -11.83
CA ARG A 149 27.87 3.01 -10.50
C ARG A 149 29.23 3.70 -10.58
N GLN A 150 29.53 4.58 -9.63
CA GLN A 150 30.89 5.05 -9.41
C GLN A 150 31.67 4.03 -8.56
N GLN A 151 32.98 3.93 -8.77
CA GLN A 151 33.87 3.31 -7.79
C GLN A 151 33.83 4.14 -6.52
N GLN A 152 33.69 3.47 -5.38
CA GLN A 152 33.88 4.14 -4.09
C GLN A 152 35.30 4.69 -4.03
N GLY A 153 35.40 5.97 -3.69
CA GLY A 153 36.67 6.58 -3.28
C GLY A 153 37.04 6.11 -1.89
#